data_AF-A0A1H2MDY6-F1
#
_entry.id   AF-A0A1H2MDY6-F1
#
_cell.length_a   1.000
_cell.length_b   1.000
_cell.length_c   1.000
_cell.angle_alpha   90.00
_cell.angle_beta   90.00
_cell.angle_gamma   90.00
#
_symmetry.space_group_name_H-M   'P 1'
#
loop_
_entity.id
_entity.type
_entity.pdbx_description
1 polymer ?
#
loop_
_entity_poly.entity_id
_entity_poly.type
_entity_poly.pdbx_seq_one_letter_code
_entity_poly.pdbx_strand_id
1 'polypeptide(L)'
;MPAIADLLKATLELRGHATQFFDESFRLTVEGESLSGAVKAALQQIDSLARQLNIEAPIVMISGAAVDTAELASDTFDDEPWRLVFGKSPLAQKMCARDDENTLLFFTTDGFLEWVGRLDPFQYPGKNEPDLARPTTIRVNGLTAAFGGPLLWVLPPTEQVSSIPTNKLPDQSDVHGLIHTNAVKPLRVCPSAYALTW
;
A
#
# COMPACT_ATOMS: atom_id res chain seq x y z
N MET A 1 12.39 11.39 5.64
CA MET A 1 12.50 10.36 4.58
C MET A 1 13.22 9.08 5.02
N PRO A 2 14.39 9.08 5.70
CA PRO A 2 15.02 7.82 6.15
C PRO A 2 14.08 6.99 7.03
N ALA A 3 13.36 7.64 7.96
CA ALA A 3 12.39 6.99 8.84
C ALA A 3 11.28 6.18 8.12
N ILE A 4 10.89 6.53 6.89
CA ILE A 4 9.93 5.71 6.11
C ILE A 4 10.62 4.44 5.62
N ALA A 5 11.81 4.56 5.04
CA ALA A 5 12.58 3.40 4.59
C ALA A 5 12.93 2.47 5.76
N ASP A 6 13.31 3.05 6.91
CA ASP A 6 13.61 2.32 8.13
C ASP A 6 12.36 1.59 8.67
N LEU A 7 11.19 2.22 8.59
CA LEU A 7 9.92 1.61 9.02
C LEU A 7 9.54 0.43 8.12
N LEU A 8 9.66 0.60 6.80
CA LEU A 8 9.41 -0.47 5.84
C LEU A 8 10.38 -1.63 6.07
N LYS A 9 11.66 -1.34 6.32
CA LYS A 9 12.68 -2.34 6.60
C LYS A 9 12.40 -3.09 7.91
N ALA A 10 12.17 -2.39 9.02
CA ALA A 10 11.87 -3.01 10.32
C ALA A 10 10.61 -3.89 10.25
N THR A 11 9.61 -3.46 9.48
CA THR A 11 8.40 -4.26 9.25
C THR A 11 8.67 -5.52 8.44
N LEU A 12 9.58 -5.45 7.45
CA LEU A 12 9.98 -6.62 6.66
C LEU A 12 10.84 -7.62 7.45
N GLU A 13 11.61 -7.17 8.45
CA GLU A 13 12.38 -8.06 9.32
C GLU A 13 11.46 -9.03 10.08
N LEU A 14 10.25 -8.61 10.44
CA LEU A 14 9.24 -9.47 11.04
C LEU A 14 8.80 -10.65 10.15
N ARG A 15 8.91 -10.53 8.82
CA ARG A 15 8.53 -11.60 7.88
C ARG A 15 9.32 -12.89 8.11
N GLY A 16 10.58 -12.79 8.56
CA GLY A 16 11.42 -13.95 8.87
C GLY A 16 10.98 -14.72 10.12
N HIS A 17 10.14 -14.11 10.96
CA HIS A 17 9.63 -14.67 12.21
C HIS A 17 8.12 -14.94 12.17
N ALA A 18 7.47 -14.63 11.04
CA ALA A 18 6.03 -14.70 10.90
C ALA A 18 5.60 -16.07 10.37
N THR A 19 4.49 -16.58 10.91
CA THR A 19 3.74 -17.70 10.31
C THR A 19 2.77 -17.21 9.24
N GLN A 20 2.27 -15.97 9.37
CA GLN A 20 1.39 -15.35 8.37
C GLN A 20 1.78 -13.89 8.13
N PHE A 21 1.70 -13.48 6.85
CA PHE A 21 2.01 -12.12 6.42
C PHE A 21 1.01 -11.70 5.34
N PHE A 22 0.05 -10.86 5.70
CA PHE A 22 -1.01 -10.37 4.81
C PHE A 22 -0.80 -8.90 4.50
N ASP A 23 -0.37 -8.62 3.26
CA ASP A 23 -0.05 -7.27 2.78
C ASP A 23 -1.17 -6.73 1.88
N GLU A 24 -2.28 -6.32 2.51
CA GLU A 24 -3.47 -5.78 1.83
C GLU A 24 -3.30 -4.29 1.48
N SER A 25 -4.13 -3.72 0.60
CA SER A 25 -3.97 -2.33 0.15
C SER A 25 -4.04 -1.27 1.26
N PHE A 26 -4.82 -1.50 2.32
CA PHE A 26 -5.04 -0.55 3.43
C PHE A 26 -4.49 -1.03 4.77
N ARG A 27 -4.13 -2.31 4.90
CA ARG A 27 -3.72 -2.93 6.16
C ARG A 27 -2.61 -3.95 5.95
N LEU A 28 -1.69 -4.01 6.90
CA LEU A 28 -0.74 -5.10 7.03
C LEU A 28 -1.11 -5.90 8.28
N THR A 29 -1.17 -7.21 8.17
CA THR A 29 -1.27 -8.11 9.32
C THR A 29 -0.10 -9.07 9.30
N VAL A 30 0.66 -9.12 10.39
CA VAL A 30 1.78 -10.05 10.57
C VAL A 30 1.55 -10.85 11.83
N GLU A 31 1.65 -12.18 11.76
CA GLU A 31 1.39 -13.07 12.88
C GLU A 31 2.56 -14.03 13.05
N GLY A 32 2.89 -14.38 14.29
CA GLY A 32 3.91 -15.36 14.63
C GLY A 32 3.59 -16.10 15.92
N GLU A 33 4.19 -17.28 16.09
CA GLU A 33 3.87 -18.18 17.21
C GLU A 33 4.71 -17.95 18.47
N SER A 34 5.93 -17.44 18.32
CA SER A 34 6.84 -17.18 19.44
C SER A 34 7.42 -15.77 19.35
N LEU A 35 7.26 -15.04 20.45
CA LEU A 35 7.76 -13.69 20.63
C LEU A 35 9.21 -13.71 21.14
N SER A 36 10.16 -13.80 20.21
CA SER A 36 11.59 -13.73 20.51
C SER A 36 12.07 -12.30 20.81
N GLY A 37 13.25 -12.17 21.43
CA GLY A 37 13.88 -10.86 21.66
C GLY A 37 14.09 -10.01 20.39
N ALA A 38 14.36 -10.66 19.24
CA ALA A 38 14.47 -9.97 17.96
C ALA A 38 13.12 -9.38 17.49
N VAL A 39 12.03 -10.14 17.67
CA VAL A 39 10.68 -9.69 17.35
C VAL A 39 10.26 -8.53 18.26
N LYS A 40 10.52 -8.64 19.57
CA LYS A 40 10.26 -7.55 20.54
C LYS A 40 10.97 -6.25 20.13
N ALA A 41 12.25 -6.34 19.80
CA ALA A 41 13.03 -5.19 19.35
C ALA A 41 12.47 -4.56 18.07
N ALA A 42 12.09 -5.39 17.07
CA ALA A 42 11.49 -4.92 15.83
C ALA A 42 10.13 -4.22 16.07
N LEU A 43 9.26 -4.80 16.91
CA LEU A 43 7.97 -4.20 17.26
C LEU A 43 8.13 -2.84 17.95
N GLN A 44 9.07 -2.72 18.89
CA GLN A 44 9.40 -1.46 19.56
C GLN A 44 9.98 -0.42 18.58
N GLN A 45 10.85 -0.85 17.67
CA GLN A 45 11.40 0.01 16.63
C GLN A 45 10.31 0.54 15.69
N ILE A 46 9.38 -0.32 15.28
CA ILE A 46 8.24 0.05 14.42
C ILE A 46 7.36 1.10 15.12
N ASP A 47 7.01 0.91 16.40
CA ASP A 47 6.25 1.90 17.17
C ASP A 47 7.00 3.24 17.27
N SER A 48 8.29 3.21 17.59
CA SER A 48 9.12 4.42 17.66
C SER A 48 9.15 5.17 16.33
N LEU A 49 9.33 4.46 15.22
CA LEU A 49 9.35 5.04 13.87
C LEU A 49 7.98 5.59 13.46
N ALA A 50 6.89 4.91 13.80
CA ALA A 50 5.54 5.41 13.57
C ALA A 50 5.29 6.74 14.31
N ARG A 51 5.70 6.83 15.58
CA ARG A 51 5.63 8.06 16.37
C ARG A 51 6.49 9.18 15.77
N GLN A 52 7.72 8.88 15.34
CA GLN A 52 8.60 9.85 14.67
C GLN A 52 8.00 10.40 13.37
N LEU A 53 7.29 9.56 12.62
CA LEU A 53 6.60 9.95 11.40
C LEU A 53 5.27 10.68 11.68
N ASN A 54 4.82 10.76 12.94
CA ASN A 54 3.53 11.30 13.34
C ASN A 54 2.38 10.60 12.59
N ILE A 55 2.38 9.26 12.63
CA ILE A 55 1.30 8.40 12.16
C ILE A 55 0.78 7.55 13.31
N GLU A 56 -0.42 6.98 13.15
CA GLU A 56 -0.96 6.02 14.10
C GLU A 56 -0.02 4.81 14.23
N ALA A 57 0.31 4.47 15.47
CA ALA A 57 1.15 3.32 15.76
C ALA A 57 0.39 2.02 15.45
N PRO A 58 1.06 0.96 14.99
CA PRO A 58 0.43 -0.32 14.80
C PRO A 58 -0.13 -0.89 16.12
N ILE A 59 -1.20 -1.67 16.01
CA ILE A 59 -1.75 -2.42 17.13
C ILE A 59 -0.93 -3.70 17.29
N VAL A 60 -0.31 -3.89 18.45
CA VAL A 60 0.36 -5.13 18.82
C VAL A 60 -0.55 -5.93 19.74
N MET A 61 -0.77 -7.19 19.39
CA MET A 61 -1.50 -8.14 20.19
C MET A 61 -0.58 -9.29 20.60
N ILE A 62 -0.64 -9.69 21.87
CA ILE A 62 0.06 -10.85 22.41
C ILE A 62 -0.99 -11.73 23.07
N SER A 63 -1.07 -13.00 22.67
CA SER A 63 -2.03 -13.97 23.19
C SER A 63 -3.49 -13.47 23.20
N GLY A 64 -3.83 -12.68 22.18
CA GLY A 64 -5.17 -12.12 21.97
C GLY A 64 -5.48 -10.80 22.68
N ALA A 65 -4.58 -10.29 23.54
CA ALA A 65 -4.73 -9.00 24.21
C ALA A 65 -3.88 -7.92 23.51
N ALA A 66 -4.42 -6.71 23.38
CA ALA A 66 -3.64 -5.57 22.92
C ALA A 66 -2.66 -5.14 24.02
N VAL A 67 -1.40 -4.92 23.65
CA VAL A 67 -0.29 -4.61 24.58
C VAL A 67 0.44 -3.37 24.10
N ASP A 68 0.84 -2.48 25.02
CA ASP A 68 1.73 -1.36 24.69
C ASP A 68 3.14 -1.91 24.43
N THR A 69 3.75 -1.51 23.32
CA THR A 69 5.13 -1.90 22.97
C THR A 69 6.17 -1.55 24.04
N ALA A 70 5.90 -0.59 24.92
CA ALA A 70 6.75 -0.30 26.07
C ALA A 70 6.84 -1.48 27.06
N GLU A 71 5.80 -2.31 27.18
CA GLU A 71 5.75 -3.47 28.08
C GLU A 71 6.57 -4.67 27.57
N LEU A 72 6.92 -4.66 26.27
CA LEU A 72 7.75 -5.68 25.62
C LEU A 72 9.20 -5.73 26.14
N ALA A 73 9.63 -4.74 26.93
CA ALA A 73 10.95 -4.76 27.57
C ALA A 73 11.08 -5.83 28.66
N SER A 74 9.97 -6.44 29.08
CA SER A 74 9.95 -7.52 30.07
C SER A 74 9.95 -8.91 29.43
N ASP A 75 10.40 -9.90 30.20
CA ASP A 75 10.41 -11.32 29.80
C ASP A 75 9.00 -11.96 29.90
N THR A 76 8.00 -11.20 30.35
CA THR A 76 6.63 -11.67 30.64
C THR A 76 5.93 -12.31 29.44
N PHE A 77 6.31 -11.91 28.23
CA PHE A 77 5.68 -12.34 26.99
C PHE A 77 6.56 -13.28 26.15
N ASP A 78 7.67 -13.78 26.69
CA ASP A 78 8.56 -14.67 25.95
C ASP A 78 7.81 -15.90 25.43
N ASP A 79 8.09 -16.27 24.17
CA ASP A 79 7.50 -17.41 23.47
C ASP A 79 5.98 -17.39 23.27
N GLU A 80 5.30 -16.30 23.62
CA GLU A 80 3.87 -16.14 23.38
C GLU A 80 3.57 -15.83 21.89
N PRO A 81 2.40 -16.22 21.37
CA PRO A 81 1.96 -15.85 20.03
C PRO A 81 1.69 -14.34 19.95
N TRP A 82 2.04 -13.76 18.80
CA TRP A 82 1.95 -12.33 18.58
C TRP A 82 1.32 -12.00 17.24
N ARG A 83 0.69 -10.82 17.17
CA ARG A 83 0.11 -10.25 15.96
C ARG A 83 0.37 -8.76 15.92
N LEU A 84 0.86 -8.27 14.79
CA LEU A 84 0.96 -6.86 14.44
C LEU A 84 -0.13 -6.52 13.41
N VAL A 85 -0.94 -5.51 13.69
CA VAL A 85 -1.89 -4.95 12.73
C VAL A 85 -1.55 -3.49 12.46
N PHE A 86 -1.26 -3.16 11.21
CA PHE A 86 -0.86 -1.81 10.82
C PHE A 86 -1.78 -1.24 9.75
N GLY A 87 -2.52 -0.18 10.10
CA GLY A 87 -3.25 0.64 9.14
C GLY A 87 -2.30 1.49 8.29
N LYS A 88 -2.33 1.32 6.97
CA LYS A 88 -1.35 1.91 6.05
C LYS A 88 -1.70 3.31 5.60
N SER A 89 -2.97 3.70 5.67
CA SER A 89 -3.47 4.95 5.08
C SER A 89 -2.72 6.20 5.56
N PRO A 90 -2.41 6.39 6.86
CA PRO A 90 -1.66 7.57 7.31
C PRO A 90 -0.22 7.62 6.75
N LEU A 91 0.42 6.46 6.58
CA LEU A 91 1.74 6.37 5.98
C LEU A 91 1.69 6.64 4.48
N ALA A 92 0.71 6.05 3.79
CA ALA A 92 0.49 6.24 2.35
C ALA A 92 0.23 7.72 2.01
N GLN A 93 -0.55 8.44 2.82
CA GLN A 93 -0.79 9.88 2.65
C GLN A 93 0.47 10.75 2.71
N LYS A 94 1.52 10.31 3.42
CA LYS A 94 2.82 11.02 3.45
C LYS A 94 3.65 10.78 2.18
N MET A 95 3.17 9.90 1.29
CA MET A 95 3.87 9.44 0.09
C MET A 95 3.08 9.78 -1.17
N CYS A 96 2.09 10.68 -1.08
CA CYS A 96 1.38 11.20 -2.24
C CYS A 96 2.39 11.79 -3.25
N ALA A 97 2.16 11.47 -4.51
CA ALA A 97 2.81 12.02 -5.67
C ALA A 97 2.03 13.18 -6.31
N ARG A 98 0.75 13.36 -5.97
CA ARG A 98 -0.15 14.44 -6.43
C ARG A 98 -0.96 15.02 -5.27
N ASP A 99 -1.50 16.22 -5.46
CA ASP A 99 -2.33 16.90 -4.46
C ASP A 99 -3.72 16.26 -4.27
N ASP A 100 -4.34 15.77 -5.34
CA ASP A 100 -5.65 15.10 -5.32
C ASP A 100 -5.53 13.70 -5.93
N GLU A 101 -5.21 12.73 -5.08
CA GLU A 101 -5.14 11.33 -5.48
C GLU A 101 -5.42 10.37 -4.32
N ASN A 102 -5.73 9.13 -4.68
CA ASN A 102 -5.63 8.01 -3.75
C ASN A 102 -4.17 7.53 -3.68
N THR A 103 -3.66 7.25 -2.49
CA THR A 103 -2.35 6.60 -2.35
C THR A 103 -2.49 5.28 -1.62
N LEU A 104 -1.98 4.20 -2.22
CA LEU A 104 -1.92 2.86 -1.65
C LEU A 104 -0.47 2.49 -1.34
N LEU A 105 -0.27 1.59 -0.38
CA LEU A 105 1.05 1.14 0.02
C LEU A 105 1.09 -0.39 0.17
N PHE A 106 2.09 -0.99 -0.45
CA PHE A 106 2.44 -2.40 -0.29
C PHE A 106 3.87 -2.50 0.26
N PHE A 107 4.03 -3.30 1.32
CA PHE A 107 5.32 -3.54 1.96
C PHE A 107 6.20 -4.49 1.15
N THR A 108 5.57 -5.26 0.25
CA THR A 108 6.21 -6.24 -0.62
C THR A 108 5.65 -6.19 -2.04
N THR A 109 6.45 -6.60 -3.01
CA THR A 109 5.99 -6.85 -4.38
C THR A 109 5.01 -8.02 -4.45
N ASP A 110 5.19 -9.04 -3.61
CA ASP A 110 4.32 -10.22 -3.57
C ASP A 110 2.88 -9.84 -3.19
N GLY A 111 2.72 -9.05 -2.12
CA GLY A 111 1.41 -8.57 -1.68
C GLY A 111 0.72 -7.70 -2.73
N PHE A 112 1.49 -6.83 -3.40
CA PHE A 112 0.98 -6.06 -4.54
C PHE A 112 0.48 -6.97 -5.67
N LEU A 113 1.26 -7.97 -6.08
CA LEU A 113 0.88 -8.89 -7.16
C LEU A 113 -0.33 -9.75 -6.79
N GLU A 114 -0.41 -10.23 -5.56
CA GLU A 114 -1.57 -10.98 -5.05
C GLU A 114 -2.85 -10.12 -5.07
N TRP A 115 -2.74 -8.85 -4.66
CA TRP A 115 -3.84 -7.91 -4.72
C TRP A 115 -4.28 -7.61 -6.16
N VAL A 116 -3.35 -7.32 -7.06
CA VAL A 116 -3.66 -7.10 -8.49
C VAL A 116 -4.33 -8.32 -9.11
N GLY A 117 -3.86 -9.54 -8.77
CA GLY A 117 -4.44 -10.78 -9.27
C GLY A 117 -5.88 -11.05 -8.83
N ARG A 118 -6.37 -10.34 -7.80
CA ARG A 118 -7.76 -10.43 -7.31
C ARG A 118 -8.67 -9.33 -7.83
N LEU A 119 -8.10 -8.28 -8.43
CA LEU A 119 -8.85 -7.11 -8.85
C LEU A 119 -9.69 -7.44 -10.08
N ASP A 120 -11.01 -7.30 -9.97
CA ASP A 120 -11.93 -7.38 -11.09
C ASP A 120 -12.10 -5.97 -11.70
N PRO A 121 -11.54 -5.69 -12.89
CA PRO A 121 -11.59 -4.36 -13.49
C PRO A 121 -13.01 -3.95 -13.94
N PHE A 122 -13.99 -4.87 -13.89
CA PHE A 122 -15.38 -4.61 -14.29
C PHE A 122 -16.33 -4.43 -13.10
N GLN A 123 -15.86 -4.68 -11.87
CA GLN A 123 -16.64 -4.41 -10.67
C GLN A 123 -16.39 -2.98 -10.18
N TYR A 124 -17.48 -2.31 -9.81
CA TYR A 124 -17.34 -1.03 -9.12
C TYR A 124 -16.73 -1.29 -7.74
N PRO A 125 -15.72 -0.51 -7.32
CA PRO A 125 -14.99 -0.75 -6.08
C PRO A 125 -15.95 -0.89 -4.89
N GLY A 126 -15.75 -1.97 -4.12
CA GLY A 126 -16.38 -2.11 -2.81
C GLY A 126 -15.78 -1.16 -1.76
N LYS A 127 -16.29 -1.16 -0.53
CA LYS A 127 -15.79 -0.27 0.56
C LYS A 127 -14.28 -0.37 0.83
N ASN A 128 -13.67 -1.52 0.52
CA ASN A 128 -12.27 -1.83 0.83
C ASN A 128 -11.37 -1.85 -0.42
N GLU A 129 -11.93 -1.56 -1.61
CA GLU A 129 -11.18 -1.50 -2.85
C GLU A 129 -10.96 -0.03 -3.26
N PRO A 130 -9.79 0.30 -3.83
CA PRO A 130 -9.52 1.65 -4.27
C PRO A 130 -10.40 2.02 -5.46
N ASP A 131 -10.93 3.25 -5.45
CA ASP A 131 -11.58 3.81 -6.61
C ASP A 131 -10.54 4.29 -7.64
N LEU A 132 -10.29 3.41 -8.62
CA LEU A 132 -9.38 3.68 -9.73
C LEU A 132 -9.96 4.65 -10.77
N ALA A 133 -11.19 5.17 -10.58
CA ALA A 133 -11.69 6.28 -11.38
C ALA A 133 -11.01 7.62 -11.00
N ARG A 134 -10.39 7.69 -9.82
CA ARG A 134 -9.58 8.82 -9.37
C ARG A 134 -8.09 8.57 -9.66
N PRO A 135 -7.31 9.64 -9.91
CA PRO A 135 -5.85 9.52 -9.92
C PRO A 135 -5.38 8.74 -8.70
N THR A 136 -4.60 7.70 -8.92
CA THR A 136 -4.14 6.79 -7.87
C THR A 136 -2.63 6.58 -8.00
N THR A 137 -1.93 6.58 -6.88
CA THR A 137 -0.52 6.21 -6.78
C THR A 137 -0.40 4.98 -5.87
N ILE A 138 0.26 3.94 -6.36
CA ILE A 138 0.54 2.72 -5.61
C ILE A 138 2.03 2.70 -5.30
N ARG A 139 2.36 2.77 -4.01
CA ARG A 139 3.72 2.67 -3.49
C ARG A 139 4.04 1.20 -3.22
N VAL A 140 5.04 0.65 -3.89
CA VAL A 140 5.42 -0.76 -3.73
C VAL A 140 6.86 -0.85 -3.29
N ASN A 141 7.08 -1.31 -2.06
CA ASN A 141 8.43 -1.52 -1.55
C ASN A 141 9.07 -2.76 -2.20
N GLY A 142 10.34 -2.63 -2.60
CA GLY A 142 11.05 -3.64 -3.40
C GLY A 142 10.86 -3.53 -4.92
N LEU A 143 10.03 -2.59 -5.39
CA LEU A 143 9.90 -2.31 -6.82
C LEU A 143 11.18 -1.63 -7.35
N THR A 144 11.70 -2.10 -8.49
CA THR A 144 12.97 -1.62 -9.08
C THR A 144 12.78 -0.51 -10.10
N ALA A 145 11.61 -0.40 -10.72
CA ALA A 145 11.29 0.61 -11.72
C ALA A 145 9.84 1.05 -11.61
N ALA A 146 9.63 2.36 -11.71
CA ALA A 146 8.30 2.96 -11.80
C ALA A 146 7.62 2.63 -13.14
N PHE A 147 6.29 2.47 -13.11
CA PHE A 147 5.47 2.31 -14.31
C PHE A 147 4.07 2.90 -14.13
N GLY A 148 3.33 3.06 -15.23
CA GLY A 148 1.95 3.52 -15.22
C GLY A 148 1.68 4.69 -16.17
N GLY A 149 0.68 5.52 -15.84
CA GLY A 149 0.18 6.61 -16.68
C GLY A 149 -0.57 7.69 -15.90
N PRO A 150 -1.28 8.61 -16.59
CA PRO A 150 -1.86 9.81 -15.98
C PRO A 150 -2.85 9.56 -14.83
N LEU A 151 -3.50 8.39 -14.79
CA LEU A 151 -4.49 8.04 -13.77
C LEU A 151 -3.98 7.02 -12.75
N LEU A 152 -2.94 6.24 -13.06
CA LEU A 152 -2.38 5.24 -12.15
C LEU A 152 -0.87 5.24 -12.25
N TRP A 153 -0.19 5.53 -11.14
CA TRP A 153 1.25 5.29 -11.02
C TRP A 153 1.54 4.15 -10.07
N VAL A 154 2.51 3.32 -10.43
CA VAL A 154 3.10 2.34 -9.53
C VAL A 154 4.56 2.72 -9.35
N LEU A 155 4.90 3.13 -8.14
CA LEU A 155 6.18 3.75 -7.81
C LEU A 155 6.83 3.05 -6.61
N PRO A 156 8.15 3.04 -6.52
CA PRO A 156 8.84 2.78 -5.25
C PRO A 156 8.43 3.79 -4.16
N PRO A 157 8.63 3.48 -2.87
CA PRO A 157 8.16 4.27 -1.72
C PRO A 157 8.56 5.76 -1.72
N THR A 158 9.65 6.11 -2.38
CA THR A 158 10.23 7.47 -2.34
C THR A 158 10.52 8.05 -3.71
N GLU A 159 10.22 7.33 -4.79
CA GLU A 159 10.49 7.80 -6.14
C GLU A 159 9.52 8.93 -6.48
N GLN A 160 10.05 10.01 -7.07
CA GLN A 160 9.22 11.07 -7.62
C GLN A 160 8.75 10.67 -9.01
N VAL A 161 7.60 11.17 -9.41
CA VAL A 161 7.06 10.85 -10.71
C VAL A 161 7.88 11.59 -11.77
N SER A 162 8.28 10.86 -12.80
CA SER A 162 8.73 11.48 -14.04
C SER A 162 7.62 12.37 -14.61
N SER A 163 7.98 13.52 -15.18
CA SER A 163 7.02 14.37 -15.87
C SER A 163 6.26 13.53 -16.91
N ILE A 164 4.94 13.50 -16.80
CA ILE A 164 4.10 12.84 -17.81
C ILE A 164 4.49 13.47 -19.15
N PRO A 165 4.89 12.68 -20.16
CA PRO A 165 5.15 13.22 -21.48
C PRO A 165 3.91 14.01 -21.89
N THR A 166 4.06 15.30 -22.20
CA THR A 166 3.03 16.16 -22.80
C THR A 166 2.75 15.73 -24.24
N ASN A 167 2.63 14.44 -24.48
CA ASN A 167 2.01 13.94 -25.69
C ASN A 167 0.54 14.32 -25.58
N LYS A 168 0.13 15.25 -26.46
CA LYS A 168 -1.28 15.62 -26.68
C LYS A 168 -2.01 14.39 -27.21
N LEU A 169 -2.35 13.47 -26.33
CA LEU A 169 -3.44 12.55 -26.59
C LEU A 169 -4.71 13.39 -26.69
N PRO A 170 -5.61 13.09 -27.63
CA PRO A 170 -6.89 13.79 -27.72
C PRO A 170 -7.64 13.68 -26.41
N ASP A 171 -8.30 14.77 -26.00
CA ASP A 171 -9.06 14.79 -24.77
C ASP A 171 -10.24 13.81 -24.85
N GLN A 172 -10.76 13.37 -23.69
CA GLN A 172 -11.87 12.40 -23.68
C GLN A 172 -13.08 12.88 -24.49
N SER A 173 -13.34 14.19 -24.47
CA SER A 173 -14.39 14.82 -25.28
C SER A 173 -14.17 14.64 -26.77
N ASP A 174 -12.92 14.76 -27.22
CA ASP A 174 -12.56 14.69 -28.63
C ASP A 174 -12.72 13.25 -29.14
N VAL A 175 -12.25 12.26 -28.37
CA VAL A 175 -12.42 10.85 -28.71
C VAL A 175 -13.88 10.44 -28.66
N HIS A 176 -14.63 10.85 -27.63
CA HIS A 176 -16.05 10.53 -27.52
C HIS A 176 -16.87 11.17 -28.66
N GLY A 177 -16.50 12.37 -29.12
CA GLY A 177 -17.12 13.04 -30.26
C GLY A 177 -16.94 12.28 -31.59
N LEU A 178 -15.89 11.45 -31.70
CA LEU A 178 -15.64 10.60 -32.88
C LEU A 178 -16.43 9.29 -32.84
N ILE A 179 -17.08 8.95 -31.73
CA ILE A 179 -17.84 7.71 -31.56
C ILE A 179 -19.28 7.94 -31.97
N HIS A 180 -19.60 7.55 -33.20
CA HIS A 180 -20.96 7.49 -33.70
C HIS A 180 -21.53 6.07 -33.50
N THR A 181 -21.81 5.69 -32.26
CA THR A 181 -22.43 4.38 -31.97
C THR A 181 -23.95 4.45 -32.04
N ASN A 182 -24.56 3.65 -32.93
CA ASN A 182 -25.97 3.27 -32.85
C ASN A 182 -26.18 2.20 -31.75
N ALA A 183 -25.73 2.48 -30.53
CA ALA A 183 -25.84 1.55 -29.42
C ALA A 183 -27.14 1.80 -28.65
N VAL A 184 -27.88 0.73 -28.36
CA VAL A 184 -29.15 0.76 -27.60
C VAL A 184 -28.92 1.10 -26.11
N LYS A 185 -27.66 1.10 -25.66
CA LYS A 185 -27.23 1.51 -24.31
C LYS A 185 -26.08 2.51 -24.39
N PRO A 186 -26.01 3.50 -23.48
CA PRO A 186 -24.90 4.44 -23.43
C PRO A 186 -23.59 3.72 -23.10
N LEU A 187 -22.60 3.88 -23.97
CA LEU A 187 -21.22 3.41 -23.78
C LEU A 187 -20.35 4.62 -23.46
N ARG A 188 -19.56 4.54 -22.39
CA ARG A 188 -18.55 5.55 -22.04
C ARG A 188 -17.19 5.06 -22.49
N VAL A 189 -16.53 5.78 -23.39
CA VAL A 189 -15.15 5.50 -23.82
C VAL A 189 -14.20 6.46 -23.12
N CYS A 190 -13.25 5.91 -22.36
CA CYS A 190 -12.27 6.66 -21.58
C CYS A 190 -10.87 6.42 -22.19
N PRO A 191 -10.42 7.25 -23.16
CA PRO A 191 -9.12 7.08 -23.84
C PRO A 191 -7.90 7.31 -22.93
N SER A 192 -8.10 7.83 -21.72
CA SER A 192 -7.07 7.96 -20.68
C SER A 192 -6.66 6.60 -20.09
N ALA A 193 -6.71 5.53 -20.89
CA ALA A 193 -6.50 4.17 -20.46
C ALA A 193 -5.01 3.86 -20.22
N TYR A 194 -4.78 3.19 -19.09
CA TYR A 194 -3.67 2.32 -18.76
C TYR A 194 -2.70 1.99 -19.90
N ALA A 195 -1.47 2.48 -19.78
CA ALA A 195 -0.34 1.82 -20.41
C ALA A 195 0.14 0.71 -19.46
N LEU A 196 -0.37 -0.52 -19.63
CA LEU A 196 0.32 -1.72 -19.15
C LEU A 196 1.48 -1.97 -20.12
N THR A 197 2.54 -1.19 -20.01
CA THR A 197 3.80 -1.51 -20.70
C THR A 197 4.60 -2.39 -19.76
N TRP A 198 4.64 -3.69 -20.10
CA TRP A 198 5.49 -4.72 -19.49
C TRP A 198 6.93 -4.58 -19.99
#